data_AF-A0A6P6FPT7-F1
#
_entry.id   AF-A0A6P6FPT7-F1
#
_cell.length_a   1.000
_cell.length_b   1.000
_cell.length_c   1.000
_cell.angle_alpha   90.00
_cell.angle_beta   90.00
_cell.angle_gamma   90.00
#
_symmetry.space_group_name_H-M   'P 1'
#
loop_
_entity.id
_entity.type
_entity.pdbx_description
1 polymer ?
#
loop_
_entity_poly.entity_id
_entity_poly.type
_entity_poly.pdbx_seq_one_letter_code
_entity_poly.pdbx_strand_id
1 'polypeptide(L)'
;MSTASLSLVFPKPSAFSQNQSWFQARPRNKTISTIIRAQSGPLKEDVIIVGAGIAGLATAVSLHRLGVRSLVLEQAESLRTGGTSLTLFKNGWRVLDAIGVGNDLRTQFTEIQGL
;
A
#
# COMPACT_ATOMS: atom_id res chain seq x y z
N MET A 1 9.63 -33.19 -43.80
CA MET A 1 8.69 -32.06 -43.74
C MET A 1 9.15 -31.16 -42.60
N SER A 2 9.69 -29.99 -42.94
CA SER A 2 10.40 -29.07 -42.04
C SER A 2 9.40 -28.16 -41.29
N THR A 3 9.53 -28.05 -39.97
CA THR A 3 8.77 -27.07 -39.17
C THR A 3 9.75 -26.03 -38.61
N ALA A 4 9.61 -24.79 -39.09
CA ALA A 4 10.39 -23.65 -38.61
C ALA A 4 9.83 -23.17 -37.26
N SER A 5 10.67 -23.11 -36.24
CA SER A 5 10.35 -22.53 -34.94
C SER A 5 10.52 -21.00 -35.00
N LEU A 6 9.45 -20.26 -34.69
CA LEU A 6 9.41 -18.80 -34.69
C LEU A 6 9.76 -18.29 -33.28
N SER A 7 10.96 -17.74 -33.10
CA SER A 7 11.40 -17.15 -31.83
C SER A 7 10.76 -15.77 -31.61
N LEU A 8 9.87 -15.66 -30.62
CA LEU A 8 9.36 -14.39 -30.10
C LEU A 8 10.47 -13.63 -29.36
N VAL A 9 10.87 -12.49 -29.89
CA VAL A 9 11.81 -11.56 -29.23
C VAL A 9 11.03 -10.68 -28.27
N PHE A 10 11.35 -10.77 -26.98
CA PHE A 10 10.80 -9.89 -25.94
C PHE A 10 11.38 -8.47 -26.06
N PRO A 11 10.56 -7.40 -25.95
CA PRO A 11 11.10 -6.05 -25.80
C PRO A 11 11.84 -5.96 -24.46
N LYS A 12 13.12 -5.54 -24.53
CA LYS A 12 13.97 -5.22 -23.38
C LYS A 12 13.29 -4.12 -22.55
N PRO A 13 13.16 -4.27 -21.21
CA PRO A 13 12.60 -3.20 -20.38
C PRO A 13 13.46 -1.94 -20.55
N SER A 14 12.81 -0.83 -20.89
CA SER A 14 13.46 0.48 -21.02
C SER A 14 14.13 0.85 -19.70
N ALA A 15 15.36 1.33 -19.82
CA ALA A 15 16.25 1.58 -18.70
C ALA A 15 15.63 2.58 -17.71
N PHE A 16 15.32 2.07 -16.52
CA PHE A 16 15.03 2.86 -15.33
C PHE A 16 16.26 3.72 -15.03
N SER A 17 16.12 5.04 -15.19
CA SER A 17 17.19 6.02 -14.98
C SER A 17 17.62 6.00 -13.52
N GLN A 18 18.85 5.56 -13.29
CA GLN A 18 19.52 5.55 -12.00
C GLN A 18 19.74 6.99 -11.53
N ASN A 19 18.87 7.47 -10.64
CA ASN A 19 19.25 8.52 -9.71
C ASN A 19 19.00 8.01 -8.28
N GLN A 20 19.92 7.14 -7.84
CA GLN A 20 19.90 6.43 -6.56
C GLN A 20 20.46 7.30 -5.40
N SER A 21 20.02 8.56 -5.27
CA SER A 21 20.50 9.44 -4.19
C SER A 21 19.68 9.33 -2.88
N TRP A 22 18.57 8.59 -2.89
CA TRP A 22 17.62 8.52 -1.77
C TRP A 22 17.78 7.29 -0.87
N PHE A 23 18.75 6.40 -1.14
CA PHE A 23 19.02 5.21 -0.33
C PHE A 23 19.69 5.49 1.03
N GLN A 24 19.97 6.76 1.38
CA GLN A 24 20.39 7.09 2.74
C GLN A 24 19.17 7.27 3.64
N ALA A 25 18.67 6.14 4.15
CA ALA A 25 17.75 6.12 5.28
C ALA A 25 18.37 6.94 6.43
N ARG A 26 17.78 8.11 6.71
CA ARG A 26 18.15 8.94 7.86
C ARG A 26 17.32 8.49 9.06
N PRO A 27 17.88 7.78 10.05
CA PRO A 27 17.17 7.59 11.30
C PRO A 27 17.21 8.94 12.02
N ARG A 28 16.05 9.60 12.18
CA ARG A 28 16.00 10.84 12.96
C ARG A 28 15.02 10.68 14.12
N ASN A 29 15.58 10.29 15.25
CA ASN A 29 15.03 10.58 16.58
C ASN A 29 14.70 12.07 16.65
N LYS A 30 13.44 12.42 16.92
CA LYS A 30 13.08 13.78 17.33
C LYS A 30 12.10 13.73 18.49
N THR A 31 12.67 14.08 19.64
CA THR A 31 12.03 14.49 20.88
C THR A 31 10.80 15.36 20.59
N ILE A 32 9.70 15.03 21.26
CA ILE A 32 8.42 15.73 21.22
C ILE A 32 8.66 17.17 21.66
N SER A 33 8.54 18.11 20.73
CA SER A 33 8.44 19.53 21.03
C SER A 33 7.21 20.09 20.32
N THR A 34 6.17 20.28 21.12
CA THR A 34 4.95 21.05 20.89
C THR A 34 5.23 22.32 20.07
N ILE A 35 4.30 22.65 19.17
CA ILE A 35 4.27 23.75 18.15
C ILE A 35 4.49 23.22 16.73
N ILE A 36 3.43 22.62 16.16
CA ILE A 36 3.34 22.38 14.71
C ILE A 36 3.00 23.72 14.06
N ARG A 37 4.04 24.47 13.68
CA ARG A 37 3.91 25.52 12.66
C ARG A 37 3.58 24.79 11.36
N ALA A 38 2.41 25.06 10.76
CA ALA A 38 2.05 24.53 9.45
C ALA A 38 3.18 24.87 8.47
N GLN A 39 3.99 23.86 8.13
CA GLN A 39 5.08 24.05 7.18
C GLN A 39 4.47 24.00 5.78
N SER A 40 4.25 25.18 5.22
CA SER A 40 3.83 25.40 3.83
C SER A 40 5.02 25.16 2.88
N GLY A 41 5.58 23.95 2.88
CA GLY A 41 6.38 23.44 1.78
C GLY A 41 5.57 22.36 1.07
N PRO A 42 5.77 22.10 -0.24
CA PRO A 42 5.19 20.90 -0.84
C PRO A 42 5.72 19.73 -0.02
N LEU A 43 4.85 19.11 0.77
CA LEU A 43 5.17 17.81 1.34
C LEU A 43 5.47 16.95 0.13
N LYS A 44 6.72 16.51 0.03
CA LYS A 44 7.14 15.67 -1.07
C LYS A 44 6.71 14.27 -0.67
N GLU A 45 5.44 13.90 -0.83
CA GLU A 45 5.06 12.50 -0.71
C GLU A 45 5.54 11.74 -1.93
N ASP A 46 6.04 10.53 -1.70
CA ASP A 46 6.59 9.70 -2.76
C ASP A 46 5.44 9.01 -3.54
N VAL A 47 4.27 8.85 -2.89
CA VAL A 47 3.06 8.24 -3.46
C VAL A 47 1.81 8.99 -3.00
N ILE A 48 0.88 9.24 -3.93
CA ILE A 48 -0.47 9.72 -3.62
C ILE A 48 -1.48 8.61 -3.94
N ILE A 49 -2.36 8.33 -2.99
CA ILE A 49 -3.44 7.35 -3.09
C ILE A 49 -4.76 8.13 -3.12
N VAL A 50 -5.57 7.92 -4.14
CA VAL A 50 -6.89 8.55 -4.26
C VAL A 50 -7.98 7.55 -3.91
N GLY A 51 -8.70 7.82 -2.82
CA GLY A 51 -9.74 7.00 -2.22
C GLY A 51 -9.29 6.32 -0.93
N ALA A 52 -10.02 6.54 0.17
CA ALA A 52 -9.83 5.89 1.47
C ALA A 52 -10.77 4.68 1.68
N GLY A 53 -11.05 3.94 0.60
CA GLY A 53 -11.68 2.63 0.68
C GLY A 53 -10.71 1.55 1.17
N ILE A 54 -11.20 0.32 1.33
CA ILE A 54 -10.43 -0.84 1.82
C ILE A 54 -9.10 -1.00 1.06
N ALA A 55 -9.12 -0.89 -0.27
CA ALA A 55 -7.92 -1.00 -1.09
C ALA A 55 -6.93 0.16 -0.86
N GLY A 56 -7.42 1.40 -0.72
CA GLY A 56 -6.58 2.57 -0.51
C GLY A 56 -5.90 2.55 0.85
N LEU A 57 -6.64 2.21 1.90
CA LEU A 57 -6.11 2.05 3.26
C LEU A 57 -5.14 0.87 3.35
N ALA A 58 -5.46 -0.28 2.74
CA ALA A 58 -4.55 -1.42 2.67
C ALA A 58 -3.24 -1.06 1.95
N THR A 59 -3.32 -0.26 0.89
CA THR A 59 -2.15 0.24 0.16
C THR A 59 -1.31 1.16 1.04
N ALA A 60 -1.94 2.12 1.73
CA ALA A 60 -1.24 3.04 2.63
C ALA A 60 -0.51 2.31 3.75
N VAL A 61 -1.15 1.32 4.38
CA VAL A 61 -0.52 0.47 5.41
C VAL A 61 0.64 -0.33 4.83
N SER A 62 0.48 -0.90 3.63
CA SER A 62 1.54 -1.65 2.95
C SER A 62 2.77 -0.79 2.67
N LEU A 63 2.57 0.42 2.13
CA LEU A 63 3.64 1.38 1.85
C LEU A 63 4.33 1.85 3.13
N HIS A 64 3.54 2.17 4.17
CA HIS A 64 4.07 2.56 5.46
C HIS A 64 5.00 1.48 6.05
N ARG A 65 4.63 0.20 5.94
CA ARG A 65 5.47 -0.92 6.40
C ARG A 65 6.75 -1.10 5.59
N LEU A 66 6.74 -0.69 4.31
CA LEU A 66 7.92 -0.66 3.46
C LEU A 66 8.78 0.61 3.68
N GLY A 67 8.37 1.51 4.58
CA GLY A 67 9.07 2.78 4.83
C GLY A 67 8.85 3.84 3.74
N VAL A 68 7.86 3.65 2.88
CA VAL A 68 7.49 4.59 1.81
C VAL A 68 6.42 5.54 2.33
N ARG A 69 6.63 6.86 2.18
CA ARG A 69 5.66 7.87 2.60
C ARG A 69 4.56 8.00 1.55
N SER A 70 3.31 7.92 1.99
CA SER A 70 2.14 8.07 1.14
C SER A 70 1.11 9.04 1.72
N LEU A 71 0.43 9.78 0.85
CA LEU A 71 -0.74 10.59 1.19
C LEU A 71 -2.01 9.93 0.64
N VAL A 72 -3.03 9.73 1.49
CA VAL A 72 -4.35 9.26 1.06
C VAL A 72 -5.30 10.44 0.99
N LEU A 73 -5.97 10.60 -0.15
CA LEU A 73 -7.00 11.61 -0.38
C LEU A 73 -8.37 10.93 -0.42
N GLU A 74 -9.37 11.49 0.23
CA GLU A 74 -10.75 10.99 0.22
C GLU A 74 -11.71 12.14 -0.02
N GLN A 75 -12.77 11.89 -0.79
CA GLN A 75 -13.79 12.89 -1.09
C GLN A 75 -14.79 13.02 0.08
N ALA A 76 -15.10 11.91 0.75
CA ALA A 76 -15.98 11.92 1.90
C ALA A 76 -15.36 12.71 3.08
N GLU A 77 -16.20 13.49 3.77
CA GLU A 77 -15.80 14.27 4.95
C GLU A 77 -15.33 13.38 6.12
N SER A 78 -15.81 12.14 6.17
CA SER A 78 -15.43 11.15 7.18
C SER A 78 -15.38 9.74 6.60
N LEU A 79 -14.57 8.89 7.23
CA LEU A 79 -14.55 7.46 6.93
C LEU A 79 -15.90 6.85 7.29
N ARG A 80 -16.57 6.28 6.28
CA ARG A 80 -17.84 5.59 6.48
C ARG A 80 -17.55 4.22 7.08
N THR A 81 -18.17 3.94 8.22
CA THR A 81 -18.08 2.63 8.90
C THR A 81 -19.13 1.63 8.43
N GLY A 82 -20.12 2.09 7.65
CA GLY A 82 -21.15 1.24 7.03
C GLY A 82 -20.90 1.02 5.55
N GLY A 83 -21.08 -0.22 5.09
CA GLY A 83 -21.06 -0.58 3.67
C GLY A 83 -20.33 -1.90 3.38
N THR A 84 -20.97 -2.69 2.51
CA THR A 84 -20.55 -3.98 1.89
C THR A 84 -19.98 -5.08 2.80
N SER A 85 -20.54 -6.28 2.68
CA SER A 85 -19.89 -7.48 3.26
C SER A 85 -18.71 -7.88 2.39
N LEU A 86 -17.60 -8.27 3.02
CA LEU A 86 -16.39 -8.75 2.34
C LEU A 86 -16.09 -10.19 2.77
N THR A 87 -16.24 -11.13 1.85
CA THR A 87 -15.78 -12.51 2.05
C THR A 87 -14.30 -12.61 1.69
N LEU A 88 -13.49 -13.15 2.60
CA LEU A 88 -12.07 -13.40 2.39
C LEU A 88 -11.76 -14.89 2.38
N PHE A 89 -11.16 -15.35 1.30
CA PHE A 89 -10.56 -16.68 1.21
C PHE A 89 -9.17 -16.70 1.88
N LYS A 90 -8.57 -17.89 2.00
CA LYS A 90 -7.27 -18.11 2.67
C LYS A 90 -6.16 -17.17 2.17
N ASN A 91 -6.11 -16.90 0.87
CA ASN A 91 -5.15 -15.96 0.28
C ASN A 91 -5.38 -14.51 0.74
N GLY A 92 -6.64 -14.07 0.83
CA GLY A 92 -7.00 -12.75 1.36
C GLY A 92 -6.55 -12.57 2.81
N TRP A 93 -6.77 -13.58 3.65
CA TRP A 93 -6.28 -13.58 5.03
C TRP A 93 -4.75 -13.49 5.13
N ARG A 94 -4.01 -14.18 4.24
CA ARG A 94 -2.54 -14.07 4.18
C ARG A 94 -2.07 -12.66 3.82
N VAL A 95 -2.80 -11.95 2.98
CA VAL A 95 -2.51 -10.54 2.68
C VAL A 95 -2.74 -9.67 3.92
N LEU A 96 -3.84 -9.88 4.64
CA LEU A 96 -4.11 -9.17 5.89
C LEU A 96 -3.03 -9.40 6.96
N ASP A 97 -2.49 -10.62 7.05
CA ASP A 97 -1.35 -10.93 7.90
C ASP A 97 -0.09 -10.19 7.46
N ALA A 98 0.20 -10.19 6.15
CA ALA A 98 1.36 -9.51 5.58
C ALA A 98 1.32 -7.99 5.82
N ILE A 99 0.13 -7.38 5.81
CA ILE A 99 -0.05 -5.95 6.12
C ILE A 99 -0.28 -5.68 7.61
N GLY A 100 -0.51 -6.72 8.42
CA GLY A 100 -0.40 -6.66 9.90
C GLY A 100 -1.71 -6.43 10.64
N VAL A 101 -2.83 -6.41 9.93
CA VAL A 101 -4.17 -6.24 10.53
C VAL A 101 -4.89 -7.59 10.74
N GLY A 102 -4.30 -8.70 10.26
CA GLY A 102 -4.93 -10.01 10.31
C GLY A 102 -5.30 -10.47 11.72
N ASN A 103 -4.46 -10.21 12.73
CA ASN A 103 -4.75 -10.61 14.11
C ASN A 103 -5.93 -9.85 14.71
N ASP A 104 -6.01 -8.54 14.49
CA ASP A 104 -7.11 -7.73 14.99
C ASP A 104 -8.44 -8.16 14.36
N LEU A 105 -8.42 -8.41 13.04
CA LEU A 105 -9.61 -8.82 12.28
C LEU A 105 -10.08 -10.23 12.59
N ARG A 106 -9.19 -11.14 13.03
CA ARG A 106 -9.59 -12.51 13.46
C ARG A 106 -10.53 -12.50 14.67
N THR A 107 -10.55 -11.44 15.46
CA THR A 107 -11.47 -11.32 16.60
C THR A 107 -12.85 -10.79 16.19
N GLN A 108 -13.02 -10.35 14.94
CA GLN A 108 -14.19 -9.59 14.48
C GLN A 108 -14.87 -10.21 13.25
N PHE A 109 -14.43 -11.37 12.76
CA PHE A 109 -15.01 -12.01 11.56
C PHE A 109 -15.94 -13.18 11.92
N THR A 110 -16.85 -13.47 11.00
CA THR A 110 -17.67 -14.68 11.02
C THR A 110 -17.09 -15.70 10.05
N GLU A 111 -16.73 -16.89 10.54
CA GLU A 111 -16.32 -17.99 9.68
C GLU A 111 -17.53 -18.56 8.93
N ILE A 112 -17.43 -18.64 7.60
CA ILE A 112 -18.45 -19.27 6.76
C ILE A 112 -18.15 -20.76 6.72
N GLN A 113 -18.97 -21.58 7.37
CA GLN A 113 -18.82 -23.02 7.39
C GLN A 113 -19.23 -23.64 6.03
N GLY A 114 -18.51 -24.68 5.60
CA GLY A 114 -18.88 -25.48 4.42
C GLY A 114 -18.37 -24.96 3.07
N LEU A 115 -17.36 -24.08 3.08
CA LEU A 115 -16.66 -23.55 1.91
C LEU A 115 -15.17 -23.92 1.91
#